data_AF-A0A1M5DRT5-F1
#
_entry.id   AF-A0A1M5DRT5-F1
#
_cell.length_a   1.000
_cell.length_b   1.000
_cell.length_c   1.000
_cell.angle_alpha   90.00
_cell.angle_beta   90.00
_cell.angle_gamma   90.00
#
_symmetry.space_group_name_H-M   'P 1'
#
loop_
_entity.id
_entity.type
_entity.pdbx_description
1 polymer ?
#
loop_
_entity_poly.entity_id
_entity_poly.type
_entity_poly.pdbx_seq_one_letter_code
_entity_poly.pdbx_strand_id
1 'polypeptide(L)'
;MANEQDAEDILQDVFLKIYSNINQVKDNDRIYAWVYRITRNLIVDYYRKKRDTAEFSDLPDEIKTDNDEEEIINGLVLCLKNMIDSLPDKYKQAIMLTELGGLTQKELAQKLGMSISGAKSRVQRGRNLLKEKFFECCKFQFDVYGNIVEYQHKENSCKYC
;
A
#
# COMPACT_ATOMS: atom_id res chain seq x y z
N MET A 1 -13.26 -20.83 -8.33
CA MET A 1 -11.80 -21.08 -8.45
C MET A 1 -11.26 -20.16 -9.53
N ALA A 2 -10.12 -19.52 -9.29
CA ALA A 2 -9.41 -18.78 -10.34
C ALA A 2 -8.92 -19.78 -11.40
N ASN A 3 -9.42 -19.65 -12.63
CA ASN A 3 -8.90 -20.39 -13.78
C ASN A 3 -7.82 -19.54 -14.47
N GLU A 4 -6.79 -20.17 -15.01
CA GLU A 4 -5.70 -19.50 -15.74
C GLU A 4 -6.23 -18.63 -16.89
N GLN A 5 -7.27 -19.10 -17.59
CA GLN A 5 -7.96 -18.33 -18.63
C GLN A 5 -8.65 -17.06 -18.08
N ASP A 6 -9.26 -17.12 -16.90
CA ASP A 6 -9.88 -15.93 -16.30
C ASP A 6 -8.81 -14.87 -15.97
N ALA A 7 -7.63 -15.32 -15.53
CA ALA A 7 -6.51 -14.44 -15.22
C ALA A 7 -5.94 -13.79 -16.49
N GLU A 8 -5.85 -14.54 -17.59
CA GLU A 8 -5.43 -14.02 -18.90
C GLU A 8 -6.40 -12.97 -19.44
N ASP A 9 -7.70 -13.22 -19.37
CA ASP A 9 -8.75 -12.28 -19.79
C ASP A 9 -8.69 -10.97 -18.97
N ILE A 10 -8.62 -11.08 -17.64
CA ILE A 10 -8.51 -9.92 -16.76
C ILE A 10 -7.21 -9.15 -17.04
N LEU A 11 -6.10 -9.85 -17.25
CA LEU A 11 -4.81 -9.23 -17.55
C LEU A 11 -4.87 -8.43 -18.85
N GLN A 12 -5.56 -8.94 -19.87
CA GLN A 12 -5.75 -8.23 -21.13
C GLN A 12 -6.51 -6.92 -20.92
N ASP A 13 -7.61 -6.96 -20.16
CA ASP A 13 -8.40 -5.76 -19.83
C ASP A 13 -7.60 -4.74 -19.00
N VAL A 14 -6.74 -5.23 -18.10
CA VAL A 14 -5.81 -4.39 -17.32
C VAL A 14 -4.89 -3.62 -18.26
N PHE A 15 -4.22 -4.31 -19.19
CA PHE A 15 -3.32 -3.66 -20.13
C PHE A 15 -4.03 -2.66 -21.04
N LEU A 16 -5.24 -2.97 -21.49
CA LEU A 16 -6.05 -2.04 -22.27
C LEU A 16 -6.40 -0.77 -21.47
N LYS A 17 -6.88 -0.92 -20.23
CA LYS A 17 -7.18 0.25 -19.36
C LYS A 17 -5.94 1.08 -19.04
N ILE A 18 -4.81 0.43 -18.81
CA ILE A 18 -3.52 1.12 -18.60
C ILE A 18 -3.18 1.93 -19.85
N TYR A 19 -3.11 1.28 -21.02
CA TYR A 19 -2.72 1.94 -22.26
C TYR A 19 -3.63 3.14 -22.60
N SER A 20 -4.94 3.00 -22.43
CA SER A 20 -5.90 4.07 -22.73
C SER A 20 -5.83 5.26 -21.78
N ASN A 21 -5.38 5.06 -20.54
CA ASN A 21 -5.46 6.09 -19.50
C ASN A 21 -4.10 6.51 -18.92
N ILE A 22 -2.99 5.92 -19.37
CA ILE A 22 -1.64 6.19 -18.86
C ILE A 22 -1.27 7.68 -18.94
N ASN A 23 -1.77 8.38 -19.96
CA ASN A 23 -1.54 9.81 -20.17
C ASN A 23 -2.20 10.70 -19.09
N GLN A 24 -3.09 10.16 -18.26
CA GLN A 24 -3.74 10.87 -17.16
C GLN A 24 -2.91 10.81 -15.87
N VAL A 25 -1.91 9.92 -15.80
CA VAL A 25 -1.01 9.78 -14.66
C VAL A 25 0.06 10.88 -14.73
N LYS A 26 -0.16 11.96 -13.99
CA LYS A 26 0.74 13.13 -13.96
C LYS A 26 1.97 12.96 -13.05
N ASP A 27 1.94 11.96 -12.19
CA ASP A 27 2.93 11.70 -11.15
C ASP A 27 3.43 10.26 -11.29
N ASN A 28 4.68 10.09 -11.71
CA ASN A 28 5.28 8.77 -11.97
C ASN A 28 5.37 7.92 -10.70
N ASP A 29 5.45 8.53 -9.51
CA ASP A 29 5.52 7.78 -8.25
C ASP A 29 4.18 7.13 -7.89
N ARG A 30 3.08 7.54 -8.53
CA ARG A 30 1.73 7.00 -8.31
C ARG A 30 1.32 5.95 -9.33
N ILE A 31 2.15 5.67 -10.34
CA ILE A 31 1.83 4.74 -11.42
C ILE A 31 1.50 3.34 -10.88
N TYR A 32 2.26 2.86 -9.91
CA TYR A 32 2.06 1.53 -9.31
C TYR A 32 0.74 1.45 -8.54
N ALA A 33 0.42 2.45 -7.73
CA ALA A 33 -0.84 2.51 -6.99
C ALA A 33 -2.05 2.63 -7.94
N TRP A 34 -1.90 3.38 -9.03
CA TRP A 34 -2.92 3.54 -10.05
C TRP A 34 -3.16 2.25 -10.84
N VAL A 35 -2.10 1.56 -11.28
CA VAL A 35 -2.18 0.23 -11.93
C VAL A 35 -2.85 -0.77 -11.00
N TYR A 36 -2.43 -0.82 -9.73
CA TYR A 36 -3.02 -1.71 -8.73
C TYR A 36 -4.54 -1.48 -8.59
N ARG A 37 -4.97 -0.22 -8.52
CA ARG A 37 -6.41 0.13 -8.45
C ARG A 37 -7.17 -0.33 -9.69
N ILE A 38 -6.61 -0.15 -10.88
CA ILE A 38 -7.23 -0.63 -12.14
C ILE A 38 -7.40 -2.14 -12.12
N THR A 39 -6.33 -2.86 -11.79
CA THR A 39 -6.33 -4.33 -11.71
C THR A 39 -7.34 -4.85 -10.73
N ARG A 40 -7.35 -4.27 -9.52
CA ARG A 40 -8.31 -4.64 -8.48
C ARG A 40 -9.76 -4.46 -8.92
N ASN A 41 -10.09 -3.30 -9.48
CA ASN A 41 -11.46 -3.01 -9.91
C ASN A 41 -11.91 -3.97 -11.02
N LEU A 42 -11.03 -4.28 -11.98
CA LEU A 42 -11.33 -5.22 -13.05
C LEU A 42 -11.57 -6.65 -12.55
N ILE A 43 -10.79 -7.12 -11.57
CA ILE A 43 -11.01 -8.42 -10.94
C ILE A 43 -12.40 -8.47 -10.28
N VAL A 44 -12.76 -7.43 -9.53
CA VAL A 44 -14.06 -7.32 -8.85
C VAL A 44 -15.20 -7.30 -9.87
N ASP A 45 -15.11 -6.47 -10.91
CA ASP A 45 -16.10 -6.35 -11.97
C ASP A 45 -16.30 -7.68 -12.71
N TYR A 46 -15.20 -8.37 -13.04
CA TYR A 46 -15.20 -9.65 -13.74
C TYR A 46 -15.95 -10.72 -12.94
N TYR A 47 -15.60 -10.91 -11.66
CA TYR A 47 -16.25 -11.92 -10.83
C TYR A 47 -17.68 -11.56 -10.43
N ARG A 48 -18.02 -10.26 -10.33
CA ARG A 48 -19.40 -9.80 -10.17
C ARG A 48 -20.26 -10.17 -11.37
N LYS A 49 -19.78 -9.90 -12.59
CA LYS A 49 -20.50 -10.24 -13.84
C LYS A 49 -20.61 -11.74 -14.08
N LYS A 50 -19.59 -12.51 -13.68
CA LYS A 50 -19.59 -13.97 -13.74
C LYS A 50 -20.55 -14.59 -12.72
N ARG A 51 -20.78 -13.94 -11.58
CA ARG A 51 -21.81 -14.31 -10.60
C ARG A 51 -23.22 -14.11 -11.14
N ASP A 52 -23.49 -12.99 -11.83
CA ASP A 52 -24.81 -12.70 -12.41
C ASP A 52 -25.21 -13.65 -13.56
N THR A 53 -24.24 -14.39 -14.11
CA THR A 53 -24.46 -15.37 -15.22
C THR A 53 -24.47 -16.83 -14.75
N ALA A 54 -24.15 -17.11 -13.49
CA ALA A 54 -24.10 -18.47 -12.94
C ALA A 54 -25.14 -18.64 -11.82
N GLU A 55 -26.32 -19.18 -12.15
CA GLU A 55 -27.18 -19.83 -11.14
C GLU A 55 -26.44 -21.07 -10.62
N PHE A 56 -25.80 -20.98 -9.45
CA PHE A 56 -25.89 -21.92 -8.32
C PHE A 56 -24.85 -21.61 -7.22
N SER A 57 -25.34 -21.86 -5.99
CA SER A 57 -24.81 -21.68 -4.64
C SER A 57 -23.37 -22.15 -4.35
N ASP A 58 -22.80 -21.58 -3.27
CA ASP A 58 -21.72 -22.08 -2.41
C ASP A 58 -20.30 -21.48 -2.58
N LEU A 59 -20.16 -20.17 -2.38
CA LEU A 59 -18.93 -19.56 -1.85
C LEU A 59 -19.26 -18.58 -0.71
N PRO A 60 -18.40 -18.43 0.32
CA PRO A 60 -18.72 -17.69 1.54
C PRO A 60 -19.05 -16.22 1.26
N ASP A 61 -20.11 -15.73 1.90
CA ASP A 61 -20.78 -14.44 1.67
C ASP A 61 -20.01 -13.18 2.12
N GLU A 62 -18.69 -13.22 2.23
CA GLU A 62 -17.91 -12.05 2.69
C GLU A 62 -17.06 -11.46 1.57
N ILE A 63 -17.71 -10.85 0.58
CA ILE A 63 -17.08 -9.79 -0.22
C ILE A 63 -17.48 -8.48 0.45
N LYS A 64 -16.59 -7.97 1.30
CA LYS A 64 -16.73 -6.68 1.99
C LYS A 64 -17.05 -5.57 0.98
N THR A 65 -18.02 -4.74 1.32
CA THR A 65 -18.51 -3.68 0.43
C THR A 65 -17.56 -2.49 0.42
N ASP A 66 -17.60 -1.65 -0.63
CA ASP A 66 -16.72 -0.47 -0.80
C ASP A 66 -16.66 0.46 0.43
N ASN A 67 -17.72 0.50 1.26
CA ASN A 67 -17.74 1.27 2.51
C ASN A 67 -16.85 0.67 3.61
N ASP A 68 -16.75 -0.66 3.71
CA ASP A 68 -15.90 -1.33 4.69
C ASP A 68 -14.41 -1.13 4.34
N GLU A 69 -14.10 -1.05 3.05
CA GLU A 69 -12.74 -0.77 2.58
C GLU A 69 -12.31 0.65 2.89
N GLU A 70 -13.19 1.63 2.74
CA GLU A 70 -12.89 3.03 3.07
C GLU A 70 -12.65 3.20 4.57
N GLU A 71 -13.44 2.54 5.44
CA GLU A 71 -13.21 2.53 6.89
C GLU A 71 -11.89 1.82 7.27
N ILE A 72 -11.59 0.67 6.66
CA ILE A 72 -10.33 -0.05 6.89
C ILE A 72 -9.13 0.79 6.45
N ILE A 73 -9.20 1.42 5.28
CA ILE A 73 -8.15 2.30 4.76
C ILE A 73 -7.97 3.51 5.68
N ASN A 74 -9.06 4.15 6.12
CA ASN A 74 -9.00 5.28 7.02
C ASN A 74 -8.39 4.91 8.38
N GLY A 75 -8.72 3.72 8.92
CA GLY A 75 -8.10 3.18 10.12
C GLY A 75 -6.60 2.96 9.96
N LEU A 76 -6.18 2.34 8.85
CA LEU A 76 -4.75 2.11 8.54
C LEU A 76 -3.97 3.42 8.36
N VAL A 77 -4.57 4.42 7.71
CA VAL A 77 -3.97 5.74 7.53
C VAL A 77 -3.77 6.44 8.88
N LEU A 78 -4.75 6.34 9.78
CA LEU A 78 -4.64 6.90 11.13
C LEU A 78 -3.53 6.22 11.92
N CYS A 79 -3.45 4.89 11.86
CA CYS A 79 -2.38 4.11 12.48
C CYS A 79 -0.99 4.53 12.00
N LEU A 80 -0.81 4.61 10.68
CA LEU A 80 0.47 4.99 10.06
C LEU A 80 0.88 6.40 10.48
N LYS A 81 -0.07 7.34 10.48
CA LYS A 81 0.17 8.71 10.91
C LYS A 81 0.65 8.76 12.36
N ASN A 82 -0.02 8.05 13.27
CA ASN A 82 0.35 7.99 14.68
C ASN A 82 1.75 7.37 14.88
N MET A 83 2.11 6.34 14.11
CA MET A 83 3.46 5.77 14.14
C MET A 83 4.52 6.79 13.70
N ILE A 84 4.29 7.51 12.59
CA ILE A 84 5.19 8.56 12.09
C ILE A 84 5.29 9.71 13.09
N ASP A 85 4.17 10.12 13.68
CA ASP A 85 4.12 11.20 14.67
C ASP A 85 4.88 10.85 15.95
N SER A 86 5.01 9.56 16.28
CA SER A 86 5.78 9.09 17.44
C SER A 86 7.31 9.04 17.23
N LEU A 87 7.79 9.28 16.00
CA LEU A 87 9.21 9.31 15.71
C LEU A 87 9.87 10.59 16.25
N PRO A 88 11.15 10.55 16.66
CA PRO A 88 11.89 11.77 16.94
C PRO A 88 11.90 12.72 15.73
N ASP A 89 11.78 14.03 15.98
CA ASP A 89 11.51 15.07 14.96
C ASP A 89 12.40 14.97 13.73
N LYS A 90 13.71 14.77 13.92
CA LYS A 90 14.67 14.69 12.81
C LYS A 90 14.43 13.51 11.86
N TYR A 91 13.83 12.43 12.34
CA TYR A 91 13.49 11.25 11.56
C TYR A 91 12.08 11.37 10.99
N LYS A 92 11.13 11.87 11.79
CA LYS A 92 9.78 12.22 11.32
C LYS A 92 9.84 13.16 10.12
N GLN A 93 10.58 14.26 10.24
CA GLN A 93 10.73 15.24 9.16
C GLN A 93 11.36 14.63 7.91
N ALA A 94 12.35 13.75 8.07
CA ALA A 94 12.97 13.07 6.94
C ALA A 94 11.96 12.17 6.21
N ILE A 95 11.21 11.33 6.94
CA ILE A 95 10.19 10.45 6.37
C ILE A 95 9.05 11.22 5.71
N MET A 96 8.51 12.24 6.40
CA MET A 96 7.43 13.08 5.88
C MET A 96 7.83 13.75 4.56
N LEU A 97 9.06 14.26 4.47
CA LEU A 97 9.51 14.97 3.28
C LEU A 97 9.85 14.03 2.12
N THR A 98 10.36 12.82 2.40
CA THR A 98 10.77 11.88 1.33
C THR A 98 9.67 10.88 0.97
N GLU A 99 9.21 10.07 1.93
CA GLU A 99 8.29 8.96 1.63
C GLU A 99 6.87 9.45 1.34
N LEU A 100 6.44 10.53 1.99
CA LEU A 100 5.10 11.13 1.79
C LEU A 100 5.15 12.37 0.90
N GLY A 101 6.24 13.15 0.98
CA GLY A 101 6.42 14.40 0.25
C GLY A 101 7.13 14.26 -1.09
N GLY A 102 7.61 13.06 -1.45
CA GLY A 102 8.23 12.76 -2.75
C GLY A 102 9.63 13.35 -2.96
N LEU A 103 10.24 13.98 -1.96
CA LEU A 103 11.59 14.52 -2.12
C LEU A 103 12.61 13.38 -2.21
N THR A 104 13.55 13.51 -3.14
CA THR A 104 14.75 12.68 -3.12
C THR A 104 15.59 13.01 -1.89
N GLN A 105 16.44 12.06 -1.47
CA GLN A 105 17.34 12.28 -0.33
C GLN A 105 18.38 13.39 -0.61
N LYS A 106 18.65 13.69 -1.89
CA LYS A 106 19.50 14.82 -2.30
C LYS A 106 18.77 16.15 -2.08
N GLU A 107 17.51 16.25 -2.48
CA GLU A 107 16.70 17.44 -2.24
C GLU A 107 16.40 17.64 -0.75
N LEU A 108 16.20 16.56 0.01
CA LEU A 108 16.12 16.62 1.47
C LEU A 108 17.38 17.24 2.08
N ALA A 109 18.56 16.81 1.62
CA ALA A 109 19.84 17.32 2.09
C ALA A 109 19.98 18.83 1.83
N GLN A 110 19.62 19.28 0.62
CA GLN A 110 19.60 20.69 0.26
C GLN A 110 18.59 21.48 1.10
N LYS A 111 17.36 20.99 1.21
CA LYS A 111 16.26 21.63 1.95
C LYS A 111 16.57 21.82 3.43
N LEU A 112 17.26 20.86 4.04
CA LEU A 112 17.60 20.90 5.47
C LEU A 112 19.04 21.37 5.75
N GLY A 113 19.78 21.84 4.73
CA GLY A 113 21.13 22.37 4.89
C GLY A 113 22.13 21.35 5.47
N MET A 114 22.05 20.07 5.07
CA MET A 114 22.92 19.00 5.57
C MET A 114 23.61 18.21 4.45
N SER A 115 24.57 17.36 4.82
CA SER A 115 25.21 16.47 3.86
C SER A 115 24.23 15.41 3.34
N ILE A 116 24.45 14.94 2.10
CA ILE A 116 23.69 13.83 1.52
C ILE A 116 23.82 12.53 2.34
N SER A 117 24.99 12.30 2.95
CA SER A 117 25.19 11.17 3.87
C SER A 117 24.36 11.33 5.15
N GLY A 118 24.24 12.55 5.67
CA GLY A 118 23.37 12.88 6.80
C GLY A 118 21.90 12.64 6.47
N ALA A 119 21.43 13.09 5.31
CA ALA A 119 20.07 12.86 4.84
C ALA A 119 19.76 11.36 4.67
N LYS A 120 20.63 10.61 3.97
CA LYS A 120 20.59 9.14 3.85
C LYS A 120 20.44 8.47 5.21
N SER A 121 21.30 8.85 6.15
CA SER A 121 21.32 8.27 7.50
C SER A 121 20.04 8.57 8.29
N ARG A 122 19.46 9.77 8.13
CA ARG A 122 18.20 10.13 8.79
C ARG A 122 17.02 9.34 8.21
N VAL A 123 16.92 9.23 6.89
CA VAL A 123 15.86 8.46 6.23
C VAL A 123 15.96 6.98 6.62
N GLN A 124 17.15 6.38 6.54
CA GLN A 124 17.34 4.98 6.92
C GLN A 124 16.96 4.72 8.37
N ARG A 125 17.37 5.59 9.30
CA ARG A 125 16.99 5.47 10.71
C ARG A 125 15.49 5.66 10.94
N GLY A 126 14.85 6.59 10.22
CA GLY A 126 13.40 6.74 10.24
C GLY A 126 12.67 5.47 9.78
N ARG A 127 13.14 4.85 8.69
CA ARG A 127 12.58 3.58 8.18
C ARG A 127 12.73 2.45 9.20
N ASN A 128 13.89 2.34 9.85
CA ASN A 128 14.10 1.31 10.87
C ASN A 128 13.19 1.51 12.10
N LEU A 129 13.02 2.75 12.56
CA LEU A 129 12.12 3.04 13.68
C LEU A 129 10.66 2.76 13.32
N LEU A 130 10.22 3.11 12.11
CA LEU A 130 8.88 2.73 11.64
C LEU A 130 8.71 1.22 11.57
N LYS A 131 9.72 0.52 11.04
CA LYS A 131 9.75 -0.95 11.01
C LYS A 131 9.53 -1.51 12.42
N GLU A 132 10.25 -1.03 13.43
CA GLU A 132 10.05 -1.43 14.82
C GLU A 132 8.61 -1.18 15.28
N LYS A 133 8.01 -0.02 14.96
CA LYS A 133 6.62 0.29 15.34
C LYS A 133 5.60 -0.64 14.67
N PHE A 134 5.82 -0.99 13.41
CA PHE A 134 5.01 -1.99 12.72
C PHE A 134 5.11 -3.36 13.41
N PHE A 135 6.31 -3.80 13.79
CA PHE A 135 6.48 -5.07 14.51
C PHE A 135 5.97 -5.02 15.95
N GLU A 136 5.86 -3.86 16.58
CA GLU A 136 5.17 -3.72 17.88
C GLU A 136 3.69 -4.06 17.75
N CYS A 137 3.04 -3.65 16.64
CA CYS A 137 1.59 -3.78 16.45
C CYS A 137 1.17 -5.05 15.68
N CYS A 138 1.99 -5.50 14.75
CA CYS A 138 1.67 -6.59 13.83
C CYS A 138 2.74 -7.66 13.86
N LYS A 139 2.33 -8.90 13.60
CA LYS A 139 3.20 -9.99 13.18
C LYS A 139 3.17 -10.05 11.66
N PHE A 140 4.34 -10.18 11.05
CA PHE A 140 4.48 -10.32 9.60
C PHE A 140 5.17 -11.64 9.31
N GLN A 141 4.70 -12.33 8.27
CA GLN A 141 5.37 -13.46 7.67
C GLN A 141 6.02 -13.02 6.36
N PHE A 142 7.24 -13.48 6.13
CA PHE A 142 8.03 -13.12 4.95
C PHE A 142 8.35 -14.36 4.12
N ASP A 143 8.40 -14.20 2.80
CA ASP A 143 8.96 -15.21 1.91
C ASP A 143 10.51 -15.19 1.93
N VAL A 144 11.13 -16.07 1.15
CA VAL A 144 12.59 -16.17 1.00
C VAL A 144 13.24 -14.92 0.38
N TYR A 145 12.46 -14.04 -0.24
CA TYR A 145 12.91 -12.79 -0.85
C TYR A 145 12.69 -11.57 0.06
N GLY A 146 12.05 -11.76 1.22
CA GLY A 146 11.75 -10.70 2.17
C GLY A 146 10.45 -9.93 1.89
N ASN A 147 9.58 -10.44 1.01
CA ASN A 147 8.25 -9.87 0.78
C ASN A 147 7.28 -10.31 1.87
N ILE A 148 6.34 -9.44 2.24
CA ILE A 148 5.29 -9.77 3.21
C ILE A 148 4.25 -10.67 2.53
N VAL A 149 4.05 -11.87 3.07
CA VAL A 149 3.07 -12.86 2.58
C VAL A 149 1.79 -12.81 3.41
N GLU A 150 1.92 -12.60 4.72
CA GLU A 150 0.79 -12.53 5.64
C GLU A 150 1.11 -11.51 6.74
N TYR A 151 0.06 -10.86 7.28
CA TYR A 151 0.17 -10.06 8.50
C TYR A 151 -1.00 -10.34 9.43
N GLN A 152 -0.72 -10.29 10.73
CA GLN A 152 -1.72 -10.45 11.78
C GLN A 152 -1.53 -9.36 12.83
N HIS A 153 -2.61 -8.66 13.18
CA HIS A 153 -2.57 -7.68 14.25
C HIS A 153 -2.42 -8.39 15.61
N LYS A 154 -1.53 -7.93 16.48
CA LYS A 154 -1.37 -8.55 17.81
C LYS A 154 -2.59 -8.20 18.67
N GLU A 155 -3.17 -9.18 19.36
CA GLU A 155 -4.32 -8.99 20.26
C GLU A 155 -3.90 -8.21 21.51
N ASN A 156 -3.98 -6.90 21.39
CA ASN A 156 -4.08 -5.82 22.38
C ASN A 156 -3.83 -4.56 21.56
N SER A 157 -4.85 -3.69 21.46
CA SER A 157 -4.89 -2.49 20.60
C SER A 157 -3.50 -1.88 20.41
N CYS A 158 -3.01 -1.94 19.17
CA CYS A 158 -1.76 -1.30 18.79
C CYS A 158 -1.86 0.12 19.30
N LYS A 159 -0.95 0.64 20.12
CA LYS A 159 -1.11 1.99 20.71
C LYS A 159 -1.19 3.15 19.69
N TYR A 160 -1.00 2.84 18.41
CA TYR A 160 -1.12 3.76 17.28
C TYR A 160 -2.47 3.62 16.55
N CYS A 161 -3.21 2.53 16.83
CA CYS A 161 -4.55 2.17 16.40
C CYS A 161 -5.46 1.97 17.64
#